data_AF-A0AB74UXH1-F1
#
_entry.id   AF-A0AB74UXH1-F1
#
_cell.length_a   1.000
_cell.length_b   1.000
_cell.length_c   1.000
_cell.angle_alpha   90.00
_cell.angle_beta   90.00
_cell.angle_gamma   90.00
#
_symmetry.space_group_name_H-M   'P 1'
#
loop_
_entity.id
_entity.type
_entity.pdbx_description
1 polymer ?
#
loop_
_entity_poly.entity_id
_entity_poly.type
_entity_poly.pdbx_seq_one_letter_code
_entity_poly.pdbx_strand_id
1 'polypeptide(L)'
;MADQGWTVDATAHTITFYQPPANGAAISVKQYAQGGINATAVWALGAWGPHTGYPGEVEYFAGRLWFAGTDDRPQTAWTSKISNYSSFGKSVPTADDDAITATLSAKQVNAITDLLPLKDLVMLTTGAEWKIAGGSNNVITPSTVSFSPQSNYGASSLPGLVVGDSGLFVQGRGAYVRDIGYQFAVDSYTGNDLTVFASHLVQGHTIVDWAYQQTPFSVVWAVRDDGVLLGLAYMREQQVMGWFHCDTINGFVESVCSVSEGTEDAVYLIVRRVINGTTVRYVERLETRFFADQRDGFFVDAGLSYDGRSTALAPGATMTLTGGITWMGDEDLTLTCSTAIFAASNLGNWVKLYADTVDANGSPQTVMKPVKITAYTSATVVTVRPVGLIDTALRNTALTAWDFCPLTFSGLDHLEGQSVACLADGNVKPRQTVTSGQITLDAPAAVVHIGLPIQADFETLEVNALGQESVRDRRKAITKVSLIVTQSRGAKIGKDADHLREAKSRRVSDGYYNPNSLQNDLIEAYIDADWDTKGRVFVRQDDPLPLTILGLIADVSVAGG
;
A
#
# COMPACT_ATOMS: atom_id res chain seq x y z
N MET A 1 14.44 -30.04 -26.62
CA MET A 1 15.03 -30.68 -27.82
C MET A 1 15.99 -31.76 -27.36
N ALA A 2 15.76 -32.99 -27.87
CA ALA A 2 16.54 -34.22 -27.80
C ALA A 2 16.86 -34.84 -26.42
N ASP A 3 16.25 -36.01 -26.19
CA ASP A 3 16.66 -37.01 -25.20
C ASP A 3 18.17 -37.25 -25.24
N GLN A 4 18.91 -36.80 -24.23
CA GLN A 4 20.28 -37.27 -24.01
C GLN A 4 20.24 -38.62 -23.30
N GLY A 5 19.81 -39.64 -24.05
CA GLY A 5 19.92 -41.01 -23.62
C GLY A 5 21.37 -41.51 -23.75
N TRP A 6 21.76 -42.34 -22.79
CA TRP A 6 23.04 -43.03 -22.73
C TRP A 6 22.76 -44.44 -22.19
N THR A 7 23.59 -45.39 -22.62
CA THR A 7 23.57 -46.77 -22.12
C THR A 7 24.91 -47.13 -21.52
N VAL A 8 24.87 -47.82 -20.37
CA VAL A 8 26.05 -48.32 -19.68
C VAL A 8 26.18 -49.81 -19.94
N ASP A 9 27.30 -50.21 -20.53
CA ASP A 9 27.74 -51.60 -20.52
C ASP A 9 28.70 -51.80 -19.34
N ALA A 10 28.17 -52.41 -18.27
CA ALA A 10 28.93 -52.67 -17.05
C ALA A 10 29.98 -53.77 -17.22
N THR A 11 29.87 -54.62 -18.24
CA THR A 11 30.81 -55.71 -18.51
C THR A 11 31.97 -55.24 -19.38
N ALA A 12 31.70 -54.37 -20.35
CA ALA A 12 32.72 -53.78 -21.21
C ALA A 12 33.32 -52.47 -20.68
N HIS A 13 32.82 -51.94 -19.55
CA HIS A 13 33.19 -50.63 -18.97
C HIS A 13 33.11 -49.47 -19.98
N THR A 14 32.10 -49.49 -20.84
CA THR A 14 31.88 -48.45 -21.86
C THR A 14 30.55 -47.73 -21.62
N ILE A 15 30.57 -46.41 -21.76
CA ILE A 15 29.37 -45.58 -21.79
C ILE A 15 29.17 -45.14 -23.23
N THR A 16 28.04 -45.51 -23.81
CA THR A 16 27.70 -45.15 -25.20
C THR A 16 26.63 -44.07 -25.17
N PHE A 17 26.94 -42.91 -25.73
CA PHE A 17 26.01 -41.80 -25.88
C PHE A 17 25.25 -41.93 -27.20
N TYR A 18 23.93 -41.73 -27.20
CA TYR A 18 23.15 -41.83 -28.44
C TYR A 18 23.42 -40.65 -29.41
N GLN A 19 23.96 -39.55 -28.92
CA GLN A 19 24.49 -38.46 -29.73
C GLN A 19 25.92 -38.09 -29.28
N PRO A 20 26.86 -37.90 -30.22
CA PRO A 20 28.21 -37.48 -29.88
C PRO A 20 28.20 -36.07 -29.24
N PRO A 21 28.97 -35.83 -28.17
CA PRO A 21 29.07 -34.51 -27.56
C PRO A 21 29.62 -33.49 -28.55
N ALA A 22 29.14 -32.25 -28.49
CA ALA A 22 29.67 -31.16 -29.30
C ALA A 22 31.19 -31.03 -29.08
N ASN A 23 31.90 -30.91 -30.20
CA ASN A 23 33.35 -30.97 -30.26
C ASN A 23 33.98 -29.97 -29.24
N GLY A 24 34.68 -30.48 -28.24
CA GLY A 24 35.35 -29.67 -27.21
C GLY A 24 34.69 -29.63 -25.82
N ALA A 25 33.53 -30.27 -25.62
CA ALA A 25 32.99 -30.45 -24.25
C ALA A 25 33.79 -31.54 -23.51
N ALA A 26 34.60 -31.15 -22.51
CA ALA A 26 35.26 -32.09 -21.62
C ALA A 26 34.22 -32.75 -20.72
N ILE A 27 33.82 -33.99 -21.05
CA ILE A 27 33.00 -34.81 -20.16
C ILE A 27 33.92 -35.37 -19.08
N SER A 28 33.90 -34.76 -17.89
CA SER A 28 34.61 -35.29 -16.72
C SER A 28 33.80 -36.42 -16.08
N VAL A 29 34.02 -37.66 -16.53
CA VAL A 29 33.54 -38.84 -15.80
C VAL A 29 34.57 -39.14 -14.71
N LYS A 30 34.26 -38.81 -13.44
CA LYS A 30 35.04 -39.29 -12.31
C LYS A 30 34.66 -40.74 -12.04
N GLN A 31 35.42 -41.68 -12.61
CA GLN A 31 35.46 -43.03 -12.06
C GLN A 31 36.15 -42.93 -10.69
N TYR A 32 35.37 -43.05 -9.62
CA TYR A 32 35.94 -43.22 -8.29
C TYR A 32 36.82 -44.47 -8.30
N ALA A 33 38.01 -44.36 -7.71
CA ALA A 33 39.02 -45.43 -7.72
C ALA A 33 38.40 -46.76 -7.27
N GLN A 34 38.65 -47.80 -8.06
CA GLN A 34 38.24 -49.16 -7.75
C GLN A 34 38.80 -49.55 -6.37
N GLY A 35 37.90 -49.72 -5.39
CA GLY A 35 38.25 -50.10 -4.02
C GLY A 35 38.19 -48.99 -2.96
N GLY A 36 37.80 -47.75 -3.29
CA GLY A 36 37.71 -46.65 -2.32
C GLY A 36 36.31 -46.37 -1.72
N ILE A 37 35.25 -46.87 -2.36
CA ILE A 37 33.89 -46.82 -1.82
C ILE A 37 33.35 -48.22 -2.00
N ASN A 38 33.19 -48.95 -0.89
CA ASN A 38 32.48 -50.23 -0.89
C ASN A 38 31.18 -50.04 -1.67
N ALA A 39 30.86 -50.94 -2.60
CA ALA A 39 29.56 -50.97 -3.25
C ALA A 39 28.49 -50.85 -2.17
N THR A 40 27.80 -49.71 -2.14
CA THR A 40 26.80 -49.45 -1.11
C THR A 40 25.47 -49.96 -1.65
N ALA A 41 24.87 -50.92 -0.95
CA ALA A 41 23.48 -51.27 -1.17
C ALA A 41 22.53 -50.14 -0.71
N VAL A 42 23.06 -49.13 -0.01
CA VAL A 42 22.31 -48.00 0.51
C VAL A 42 22.44 -46.83 -0.46
N TRP A 43 21.51 -46.77 -1.41
CA TRP A 43 21.28 -45.63 -2.28
C TRP A 43 19.78 -45.34 -2.33
N ALA A 44 19.41 -44.08 -2.58
CA ALA A 44 18.03 -43.68 -2.81
C ALA A 44 18.01 -42.59 -3.88
N LEU A 45 17.00 -42.59 -4.74
CA LEU A 45 16.75 -41.46 -5.63
C LEU A 45 16.37 -40.23 -4.80
N GLY A 46 16.85 -39.05 -5.20
CA GLY A 46 16.40 -37.79 -4.60
C GLY A 46 14.88 -37.63 -4.75
N ALA A 47 14.22 -37.08 -3.73
CA ALA A 47 12.78 -36.80 -3.81
C ALA A 47 12.48 -35.71 -4.87
N TRP A 48 13.43 -34.80 -5.08
CA TRP A 48 13.33 -33.68 -6.00
C TRP A 48 14.51 -33.68 -6.97
N GLY A 49 14.29 -33.12 -8.16
CA GLY A 49 15.33 -32.95 -9.15
C GLY A 49 14.75 -32.74 -10.55
N PRO A 50 15.60 -32.65 -11.57
CA PRO A 50 15.18 -32.36 -12.95
C PRO A 50 14.15 -33.34 -13.54
N HIS A 51 14.06 -34.56 -12.99
CA HIS A 51 13.10 -35.58 -13.45
C HIS A 51 11.85 -35.72 -12.58
N THR A 52 11.91 -35.42 -11.28
CA THR A 52 10.78 -35.59 -10.34
C THR A 52 10.10 -34.27 -9.96
N GLY A 53 10.59 -33.16 -10.52
CA GLY A 53 10.14 -31.80 -10.19
C GLY A 53 10.83 -31.24 -8.95
N TYR A 54 10.67 -29.93 -8.76
CA TYR A 54 11.07 -29.22 -7.55
C TYR A 54 9.84 -28.91 -6.69
N PRO A 55 9.97 -28.76 -5.37
CA PRO A 55 8.87 -28.33 -4.52
C PRO A 55 8.35 -26.95 -4.95
N GLY A 56 7.03 -26.79 -5.01
CA GLY A 56 6.38 -25.50 -5.24
C GLY A 56 6.40 -24.61 -3.99
N GLU A 57 6.29 -25.23 -2.81
CA GLU A 57 6.13 -24.52 -1.54
C GLU A 57 7.19 -24.88 -0.50
N VAL A 58 7.52 -23.90 0.34
CA VAL A 58 8.52 -24.01 1.41
C VAL A 58 8.08 -23.23 2.64
N GLU A 59 8.17 -23.83 3.83
CA GLU A 59 7.76 -23.19 5.08
C GLU A 59 8.58 -23.71 6.29
N TYR A 60 8.75 -22.90 7.33
CA TYR A 60 9.35 -23.32 8.59
C TYR A 60 8.27 -23.60 9.64
N PHE A 61 8.27 -24.81 10.20
CA PHE A 61 7.32 -25.15 11.26
C PHE A 61 7.86 -26.22 12.21
N ALA A 62 7.62 -26.02 13.51
CA ALA A 62 8.02 -26.95 14.59
C ALA A 62 9.50 -27.37 14.56
N GLY A 63 10.41 -26.44 14.24
CA GLY A 63 11.85 -26.70 14.17
C GLY A 63 12.29 -27.54 12.96
N ARG A 64 11.45 -27.63 11.92
CA ARG A 64 11.75 -28.32 10.66
C ARG A 64 11.52 -27.38 9.48
N LEU A 65 12.29 -27.59 8.41
CA LEU A 65 12.04 -26.98 7.10
C LEU A 65 11.12 -27.91 6.31
N TRP A 66 9.97 -27.42 5.88
CA TRP A 66 8.96 -28.12 5.10
C TRP A 66 9.07 -27.76 3.64
N PHE A 67 8.93 -28.77 2.79
CA PHE A 67 8.79 -28.64 1.34
C PHE A 67 7.52 -29.37 0.92
N ALA A 68 6.78 -28.83 -0.04
CA ALA A 68 5.54 -29.45 -0.50
C ALA A 68 5.30 -29.30 -2.00
N GLY A 69 4.56 -30.26 -2.56
CA GLY A 69 3.97 -30.19 -3.89
C GLY A 69 5.00 -30.14 -5.03
N THR A 70 5.47 -31.30 -5.51
CA THR A 70 6.22 -31.36 -6.79
C THR A 70 5.28 -31.74 -7.93
N ASP A 71 5.70 -31.50 -9.17
CA ASP A 71 4.92 -31.86 -10.37
C ASP A 71 4.56 -33.37 -10.42
N ASP A 72 5.48 -34.25 -10.01
CA ASP A 72 5.27 -35.71 -9.96
C ASP A 72 4.49 -36.15 -8.71
N ARG A 73 4.65 -35.43 -7.59
CA ARG A 73 4.06 -35.76 -6.28
C ARG A 73 3.40 -34.53 -5.65
N PRO A 74 2.28 -34.07 -6.22
CA PRO A 74 1.65 -32.82 -5.79
C PRO A 74 0.98 -32.90 -4.40
N GLN A 75 0.82 -34.11 -3.86
CA GLN A 75 0.20 -34.39 -2.55
C GLN A 75 1.20 -34.71 -1.45
N THR A 76 2.50 -34.67 -1.74
CA THR A 76 3.54 -35.07 -0.80
C THR A 76 4.18 -33.84 -0.17
N ALA A 77 4.38 -33.91 1.14
CA ALA A 77 5.22 -32.99 1.91
C ALA A 77 6.43 -33.73 2.48
N TRP A 78 7.54 -33.01 2.57
CA TRP A 78 8.83 -33.49 3.05
C TRP A 78 9.37 -32.52 4.08
N THR A 79 10.05 -33.03 5.11
CA THR A 79 10.66 -32.18 6.14
C THR A 79 12.12 -32.50 6.36
N SER A 80 12.89 -31.51 6.78
CA SER A 80 14.24 -31.74 7.32
C SER A 80 14.18 -32.48 8.66
N LYS A 81 15.35 -32.91 9.15
CA LYS A 81 15.54 -33.28 10.56
C LYS A 81 15.27 -32.07 11.47
N ILE A 82 14.90 -32.33 12.72
CA ILE A 82 14.64 -31.28 13.72
C ILE A 82 15.92 -30.47 13.95
N SER A 83 15.82 -29.14 13.89
CA SER A 83 16.92 -28.19 14.10
C SER A 83 18.13 -28.37 13.18
N ASN A 84 18.01 -29.18 12.13
CA ASN A 84 19.05 -29.39 11.12
C ASN A 84 18.43 -29.30 9.72
N TYR A 85 18.25 -28.08 9.25
CA TYR A 85 17.51 -27.75 8.02
C TYR A 85 18.17 -28.25 6.74
N SER A 86 19.47 -28.58 6.77
CA SER A 86 20.19 -29.09 5.61
C SER A 86 20.17 -30.63 5.51
N SER A 87 19.66 -31.32 6.53
CA SER A 87 19.66 -32.79 6.58
C SER A 87 18.26 -33.37 6.37
N PHE A 88 18.12 -34.18 5.32
CA PHE A 88 16.91 -34.96 5.00
C PHE A 88 17.13 -36.46 5.23
N GLY A 89 18.10 -36.80 6.09
CA GLY A 89 18.44 -38.18 6.40
C GLY A 89 17.37 -38.90 7.24
N LYS A 90 17.34 -40.23 7.10
CA LYS A 90 16.58 -41.15 7.95
C LYS A 90 17.54 -42.09 8.68
N SER A 91 17.25 -42.41 9.93
CA SER A 91 18.00 -43.37 10.74
C SER A 91 17.35 -44.75 10.68
N VAL A 92 18.15 -45.79 10.95
CA VAL A 92 17.67 -47.17 11.10
C VAL A 92 18.20 -47.68 12.44
N PRO A 93 17.36 -47.87 13.47
CA PRO A 93 15.90 -47.66 13.51
C PRO A 93 15.52 -46.17 13.41
N THR A 94 14.28 -45.90 13.02
CA THR A 94 13.75 -44.53 12.88
C THR A 94 13.81 -43.80 14.22
N ALA A 95 14.44 -42.65 14.22
CA ALA A 95 14.50 -41.75 15.36
C ALA A 95 13.42 -40.66 15.21
N ASP A 96 12.96 -40.13 16.34
CA ASP A 96 11.91 -39.10 16.36
C ASP A 96 12.34 -37.78 15.69
N ASP A 97 13.65 -37.54 15.57
CA ASP A 97 14.24 -36.35 14.95
C ASP A 97 14.44 -36.48 13.43
N ASP A 98 14.21 -37.65 12.84
CA ASP A 98 14.46 -37.95 11.43
C ASP A 98 13.54 -37.15 10.49
N ALA A 99 13.95 -37.06 9.22
CA ALA A 99 13.18 -36.44 8.15
C ALA A 99 11.83 -37.15 7.95
N ILE A 100 10.78 -36.36 7.66
CA ILE A 100 9.43 -36.87 7.44
C ILE A 100 9.13 -36.80 5.95
N THR A 101 8.55 -37.86 5.41
CA THR A 101 7.93 -37.86 4.08
C THR A 101 6.51 -38.34 4.25
N ALA A 102 5.56 -37.46 3.99
CA ALA A 102 4.17 -37.71 4.29
C ALA A 102 3.32 -37.30 3.09
N THR A 103 2.48 -38.23 2.61
CA THR A 103 1.61 -38.00 1.45
C THR A 103 0.17 -37.92 1.90
N LEU A 104 -0.51 -36.86 1.48
CA LEU A 104 -1.92 -36.66 1.77
C LEU A 104 -2.76 -37.80 1.18
N SER A 105 -3.59 -38.44 2.01
CA SER A 105 -4.53 -39.48 1.57
C SER A 105 -5.92 -38.88 1.43
N ALA A 106 -6.25 -38.38 0.25
CA ALA A 106 -7.56 -37.81 -0.09
C ALA A 106 -8.28 -38.65 -1.16
N LYS A 107 -9.60 -38.47 -1.29
CA LYS A 107 -10.41 -39.16 -2.32
C LYS A 107 -10.04 -38.75 -3.76
N GLN A 108 -9.48 -37.56 -3.92
CA GLN A 108 -9.06 -36.97 -5.19
C GLN A 108 -7.61 -36.49 -5.06
N VAL A 109 -6.94 -36.34 -6.20
CA VAL A 109 -5.61 -35.74 -6.25
C VAL A 109 -5.77 -34.24 -6.09
N ASN A 110 -5.47 -33.74 -4.89
CA ASN A 110 -5.49 -32.32 -4.55
C ASN A 110 -4.05 -31.84 -4.38
N ALA A 111 -3.55 -31.05 -5.34
CA ALA A 111 -2.22 -30.45 -5.22
C ALA A 111 -2.14 -29.51 -4.01
N ILE A 112 -1.04 -29.57 -3.28
CA ILE A 112 -0.70 -28.63 -2.20
C ILE A 112 -0.35 -27.29 -2.83
N THR A 113 -1.01 -26.23 -2.38
CA THR A 113 -0.84 -24.87 -2.92
C THR A 113 -0.11 -23.95 -1.98
N ASP A 114 -0.20 -24.16 -0.67
CA ASP A 114 0.47 -23.34 0.34
C ASP A 114 0.50 -24.04 1.71
N LEU A 115 1.39 -23.60 2.60
CA LEU A 115 1.53 -24.08 3.97
C LEU A 115 1.44 -22.88 4.94
N LEU A 116 0.37 -22.80 5.71
CA LEU A 116 0.13 -21.70 6.66
C LEU A 116 0.57 -22.07 8.09
N PRO A 117 1.62 -21.42 8.64
CA PRO A 117 2.10 -21.66 9.99
C PRO A 117 1.23 -20.91 11.02
N LEU A 118 0.08 -21.48 11.37
CA LEU A 118 -0.75 -21.00 12.50
C LEU A 118 -0.33 -21.73 13.79
N LYS A 119 -1.21 -21.78 14.80
CA LYS A 119 -0.98 -22.58 16.02
C LYS A 119 -0.63 -24.05 15.69
N ASP A 120 -1.32 -24.61 14.70
CA ASP A 120 -0.97 -25.84 14.02
C ASP A 120 -0.71 -25.51 12.54
N LEU A 121 0.12 -26.31 11.87
CA LEU A 121 0.38 -26.11 10.45
C LEU A 121 -0.87 -26.48 9.64
N VAL A 122 -1.39 -25.52 8.88
CA VAL A 122 -2.55 -25.69 8.00
C VAL A 122 -2.05 -25.78 6.57
N MET A 123 -2.19 -26.95 5.96
CA MET A 123 -1.87 -27.20 4.56
C MET A 123 -3.07 -26.84 3.69
N LEU A 124 -2.87 -25.91 2.77
CA LEU A 124 -3.83 -25.53 1.76
C LEU A 124 -3.65 -26.41 0.53
N THR A 125 -4.75 -26.94 0.01
CA THR A 125 -4.75 -27.70 -1.24
C THR A 125 -5.84 -27.20 -2.16
N THR A 126 -5.72 -27.48 -3.46
CA THR A 126 -6.71 -27.13 -4.49
C THR A 126 -8.16 -27.56 -4.20
N GLY A 127 -8.39 -28.53 -3.31
CA GLY A 127 -9.73 -29.05 -3.00
C GLY A 127 -10.14 -29.02 -1.52
N ALA A 128 -9.22 -28.82 -0.57
CA ALA A 128 -9.50 -28.84 0.86
C ALA A 128 -8.38 -28.24 1.70
N GLU A 129 -8.70 -27.85 2.93
CA GLU A 129 -7.76 -27.34 3.93
C GLU A 129 -7.52 -28.43 4.98
N TRP A 130 -6.25 -28.70 5.29
CA TRP A 130 -5.85 -29.82 6.15
C TRP A 130 -5.01 -29.35 7.31
N LYS A 131 -5.37 -29.76 8.53
CA LYS A 131 -4.52 -29.58 9.71
C LYS A 131 -3.49 -30.71 9.75
N ILE A 132 -2.23 -30.34 9.86
CA ILE A 132 -1.13 -31.25 10.17
C ILE A 132 -0.98 -31.29 11.69
N ALA A 133 -1.21 -32.47 12.28
CA ALA A 133 -1.10 -32.69 13.72
C ALA A 133 0.02 -33.67 14.04
N GLY A 134 0.64 -33.46 15.19
CA GLY A 134 1.62 -34.37 15.78
C GLY A 134 1.02 -35.28 16.84
N GLY A 135 1.89 -36.00 17.55
CA GLY A 135 1.52 -36.82 18.70
C GLY A 135 1.27 -36.00 19.96
N SER A 136 1.59 -36.56 21.13
CA SER A 136 1.49 -35.86 22.41
C SER A 136 2.24 -34.51 22.39
N ASN A 137 1.63 -33.46 22.93
CA ASN A 137 2.17 -32.09 22.98
C ASN A 137 2.48 -31.46 21.60
N ASN A 138 1.75 -31.84 20.54
CA ASN A 138 1.93 -31.32 19.17
C ASN A 138 3.34 -31.56 18.59
N VAL A 139 4.08 -32.54 19.10
CA VAL A 139 5.40 -32.89 18.55
C VAL A 139 5.19 -33.69 17.25
N ILE A 140 5.78 -33.21 16.16
CA ILE A 140 5.70 -33.85 14.85
C ILE A 140 6.95 -34.72 14.63
N THR A 141 6.75 -36.04 14.67
CA THR A 141 7.76 -37.06 14.40
C THR A 141 7.34 -37.93 13.19
N PRO A 142 8.27 -38.67 12.56
CA PRO A 142 7.94 -39.56 11.45
C PRO A 142 6.85 -40.60 11.79
N SER A 143 6.71 -40.97 13.07
CA SER A 143 5.74 -41.96 13.54
C SER A 143 4.39 -41.37 13.95
N THR A 144 4.29 -40.05 14.15
CA THR A 144 3.12 -39.38 14.73
C THR A 144 2.43 -38.38 13.82
N VAL A 145 3.04 -38.03 12.69
CA VAL A 145 2.47 -37.09 11.71
C VAL A 145 1.11 -37.59 11.22
N SER A 146 0.10 -36.73 11.27
CA SER A 146 -1.25 -37.02 10.82
C SER A 146 -1.87 -35.83 10.10
N PHE A 147 -2.76 -36.12 9.14
CA PHE A 147 -3.48 -35.12 8.36
C PHE A 147 -4.97 -35.26 8.64
N SER A 148 -5.60 -34.15 9.05
CA SER A 148 -7.04 -34.12 9.33
C SER A 148 -7.71 -33.01 8.52
N PRO A 149 -8.74 -33.32 7.71
CA PRO A 149 -9.42 -32.30 6.91
C PRO A 149 -10.18 -31.35 7.83
N GLN A 150 -10.12 -30.06 7.54
CA GLN A 150 -10.79 -29.00 8.29
C GLN A 150 -12.01 -28.49 7.51
N SER A 151 -11.80 -28.10 6.26
CA SER A 151 -12.84 -27.72 5.32
C SER A 151 -12.52 -28.25 3.91
N ASN A 152 -13.51 -28.20 3.01
CA ASN A 152 -13.40 -28.71 1.64
C ASN A 152 -13.67 -27.60 0.61
N TYR A 153 -13.18 -26.38 0.88
CA TYR A 153 -13.39 -25.25 -0.02
C TYR A 153 -12.36 -25.22 -1.15
N GLY A 154 -11.10 -25.54 -0.81
CA GLY A 154 -9.96 -25.52 -1.70
C GLY A 154 -9.37 -24.12 -1.86
N ALA A 155 -8.05 -24.04 -1.95
CA ALA A 155 -7.30 -22.80 -2.11
C ALA A 155 -6.81 -22.58 -3.55
N SER A 156 -6.62 -21.30 -3.88
CA SER A 156 -5.90 -20.85 -5.07
C SER A 156 -4.39 -21.07 -4.89
N SER A 157 -3.62 -20.86 -5.96
CA SER A 157 -2.15 -20.84 -5.93
C SER A 157 -1.55 -19.55 -5.35
N LEU A 158 -2.39 -18.68 -4.78
CA LEU A 158 -1.90 -17.48 -4.09
C LEU A 158 -1.44 -17.87 -2.69
N PRO A 159 -0.30 -17.31 -2.22
CA PRO A 159 0.16 -17.55 -0.86
C PRO A 159 -0.88 -17.02 0.12
N GLY A 160 -1.19 -17.78 1.17
CA GLY A 160 -2.08 -17.32 2.22
C GLY A 160 -1.42 -16.24 3.08
N LEU A 161 -2.24 -15.39 3.70
CA LEU A 161 -1.78 -14.30 4.56
C LEU A 161 -2.10 -14.63 6.02
N VAL A 162 -1.15 -14.41 6.93
CA VAL A 162 -1.40 -14.55 8.36
C VAL A 162 -1.75 -13.18 8.95
N VAL A 163 -2.95 -13.06 9.51
CA VAL A 163 -3.46 -11.85 10.17
C VAL A 163 -3.84 -12.21 11.60
N GLY A 164 -3.01 -11.78 12.55
CA GLY A 164 -3.19 -12.09 13.97
C GLY A 164 -3.10 -13.59 14.22
N ASP A 165 -4.18 -14.19 14.69
CA ASP A 165 -4.32 -15.63 14.95
C ASP A 165 -5.02 -16.40 13.80
N SER A 166 -5.40 -15.70 12.74
CA SER A 166 -6.15 -16.26 11.60
C SER A 166 -5.32 -16.23 10.32
N GLY A 167 -5.46 -17.28 9.51
CA GLY A 167 -5.01 -17.29 8.13
C GLY A 167 -6.09 -16.73 7.21
N LEU A 168 -5.70 -16.13 6.10
CA LEU A 168 -6.54 -15.73 5.00
C LEU A 168 -6.08 -16.49 3.76
N PHE A 169 -7.02 -16.96 2.95
CA PHE A 169 -6.72 -17.57 1.66
C PHE A 169 -7.79 -17.25 0.63
N VAL A 170 -7.39 -17.25 -0.64
CA VAL A 170 -8.31 -17.11 -1.77
C VAL A 170 -8.78 -18.50 -2.20
N GLN A 171 -10.09 -18.67 -2.42
CA GLN A 171 -10.65 -19.95 -2.82
C GLN A 171 -10.26 -20.32 -4.26
N GLY A 172 -9.97 -21.59 -4.54
CA GLY A 172 -9.39 -22.03 -5.82
C GLY A 172 -10.24 -21.86 -7.09
N ARG A 173 -11.51 -21.46 -6.99
CA ARG A 173 -12.43 -21.26 -8.13
C ARG A 173 -13.00 -19.84 -8.25
N GLY A 174 -12.36 -18.84 -7.65
CA GLY A 174 -12.77 -17.45 -7.81
C GLY A 174 -11.90 -16.48 -7.02
N ALA A 175 -12.35 -15.25 -6.91
CA ALA A 175 -11.74 -14.22 -6.06
C ALA A 175 -12.38 -14.15 -4.65
N TYR A 176 -13.04 -15.21 -4.19
CA TYR A 176 -13.62 -15.27 -2.86
C TYR A 176 -12.52 -15.43 -1.81
N VAL A 177 -12.44 -14.48 -0.88
CA VAL A 177 -11.46 -14.51 0.21
C VAL A 177 -12.11 -15.09 1.46
N ARG A 178 -11.47 -16.08 2.07
CA ARG A 178 -11.93 -16.69 3.31
C ARG A 178 -10.90 -16.52 4.41
N ASP A 179 -11.39 -16.40 5.63
CA ASP A 179 -10.55 -16.61 6.80
C ASP A 179 -10.51 -18.09 7.19
N ILE A 180 -9.49 -18.46 7.96
CA ILE A 180 -9.36 -19.74 8.62
C ILE A 180 -8.71 -19.52 9.98
N GLY A 181 -9.47 -19.77 11.05
CA GLY A 181 -9.01 -19.59 12.42
C GLY A 181 -9.36 -20.80 13.28
N TYR A 182 -8.56 -21.05 14.31
CA TYR A 182 -8.83 -22.14 15.25
C TYR A 182 -10.04 -21.79 16.14
N GLN A 183 -11.08 -22.62 16.11
CA GLN A 183 -12.25 -22.46 16.96
C GLN A 183 -12.29 -23.55 18.03
N PHE A 184 -12.01 -23.16 19.28
CA PHE A 184 -11.92 -24.09 20.42
C PHE A 184 -13.20 -24.92 20.65
N ALA A 185 -14.39 -24.34 20.41
CA ALA A 185 -15.66 -25.01 20.66
C ALA A 185 -15.88 -26.28 19.80
N VAL A 186 -15.27 -26.33 18.61
CA VAL A 186 -15.41 -27.42 17.65
C VAL A 186 -14.06 -28.08 17.35
N ASP A 187 -13.00 -27.72 18.08
CA ASP A 187 -11.61 -28.18 17.92
C ASP A 187 -11.14 -28.30 16.44
N SER A 188 -11.51 -27.31 15.63
CA SER A 188 -11.23 -27.30 14.20
C SER A 188 -10.90 -25.90 13.71
N TYR A 189 -10.17 -25.86 12.61
CA TYR A 189 -9.96 -24.65 11.84
C TYR A 189 -11.16 -24.43 10.95
N THR A 190 -11.85 -23.31 11.16
CA THR A 190 -13.02 -22.94 10.38
C THR A 190 -13.00 -21.44 10.17
N GLY A 191 -13.79 -20.99 9.20
CA GLY A 191 -13.83 -19.59 8.89
C GLY A 191 -15.01 -19.16 8.04
N ASN A 192 -15.09 -17.86 7.87
CA ASN A 192 -16.14 -17.14 7.18
C ASN A 192 -15.65 -16.71 5.80
N ASP A 193 -16.62 -16.52 4.90
CA ASP A 193 -16.38 -15.82 3.65
C ASP A 193 -16.36 -14.31 3.91
N LEU A 194 -15.21 -13.68 3.71
CA LEU A 194 -15.02 -12.25 3.94
C LEU A 194 -15.58 -11.41 2.79
N THR A 195 -15.85 -12.02 1.64
CA THR A 195 -16.40 -11.34 0.46
C THR A 195 -17.92 -11.38 0.40
N VAL A 196 -18.59 -11.99 1.39
CA VAL A 196 -20.05 -12.17 1.40
C VAL A 196 -20.83 -10.85 1.22
N PHE A 197 -20.38 -9.76 1.84
CA PHE A 197 -21.02 -8.45 1.74
C PHE A 197 -20.57 -7.62 0.52
N ALA A 198 -19.51 -8.05 -0.16
CA ALA A 198 -18.89 -7.32 -1.26
C ALA A 198 -18.62 -8.21 -2.48
N SER A 199 -19.48 -9.21 -2.71
CA SER A 199 -19.31 -10.20 -3.78
C SER A 199 -19.23 -9.56 -5.17
N HIS A 200 -19.90 -8.43 -5.38
CA HIS A 200 -19.85 -7.66 -6.61
C HIS A 200 -18.45 -7.10 -6.97
N LEU A 201 -17.53 -6.95 -6.00
CA LEU A 201 -16.17 -6.49 -6.27
C LEU A 201 -15.27 -7.59 -6.83
N VAL A 202 -15.59 -8.86 -6.52
CA VAL A 202 -14.77 -10.03 -6.85
C VAL A 202 -15.43 -10.92 -7.91
N GLN A 203 -16.73 -10.74 -8.16
CA GLN A 203 -17.50 -11.56 -9.10
C GLN A 203 -17.02 -11.36 -10.54
N GLY A 204 -16.66 -12.46 -11.21
CA GLY A 204 -16.19 -12.44 -12.60
C GLY A 204 -14.70 -12.13 -12.75
N HIS A 205 -14.00 -11.96 -11.64
CA HIS A 205 -12.59 -11.59 -11.59
C HIS A 205 -11.77 -12.57 -10.74
N THR A 206 -10.45 -12.48 -10.86
CA THR A 206 -9.51 -13.23 -10.03
C THR A 206 -8.54 -12.29 -9.33
N ILE A 207 -8.12 -12.64 -8.11
CA ILE A 207 -7.02 -11.95 -7.43
C ILE A 207 -5.70 -12.51 -8.01
N VAL A 208 -4.77 -11.63 -8.36
CA VAL A 208 -3.47 -12.01 -8.94
C VAL A 208 -2.32 -11.87 -7.96
N ASP A 209 -2.45 -10.94 -7.01
CA ASP A 209 -1.46 -10.68 -5.97
C ASP A 209 -2.14 -10.01 -4.78
N TRP A 210 -1.58 -10.17 -3.59
CA TRP A 210 -2.13 -9.56 -2.37
C TRP A 210 -1.10 -9.49 -1.24
N ALA A 211 -1.26 -8.49 -0.38
CA ALA A 211 -0.36 -8.23 0.74
C ALA A 211 -1.13 -7.71 1.96
N TYR A 212 -0.60 -7.99 3.15
CA TYR A 212 -1.16 -7.50 4.40
C TYR A 212 -0.33 -6.33 4.95
N GLN A 213 -0.99 -5.20 5.15
CA GLN A 213 -0.48 -4.03 5.86
C GLN A 213 -1.02 -4.09 7.30
N GLN A 214 -0.16 -4.44 8.26
CA GLN A 214 -0.59 -4.55 9.66
C GLN A 214 -0.78 -3.17 10.29
N THR A 215 0.15 -2.26 10.02
CA THR A 215 0.12 -0.88 10.54
C THR A 215 0.36 0.10 9.39
N PRO A 216 -0.33 1.23 9.28
CA PRO A 216 -1.52 1.62 10.02
C PRO A 216 -2.80 0.97 9.45
N PHE A 217 -3.83 0.87 10.29
CA PHE A 217 -5.22 0.51 9.92
C PHE A 217 -5.54 -0.95 9.55
N SER A 218 -4.57 -1.90 9.56
CA SER A 218 -4.84 -3.33 9.34
C SER A 218 -5.64 -3.61 8.06
N VAL A 219 -4.99 -3.45 6.91
CA VAL A 219 -5.60 -3.56 5.58
C VAL A 219 -4.95 -4.69 4.78
N VAL A 220 -5.78 -5.55 4.19
CA VAL A 220 -5.35 -6.51 3.17
C VAL A 220 -5.58 -5.89 1.80
N TRP A 221 -4.50 -5.71 1.05
CA TRP A 221 -4.53 -5.18 -0.30
C TRP A 221 -4.53 -6.33 -1.30
N ALA A 222 -5.48 -6.36 -2.23
CA ALA A 222 -5.61 -7.40 -3.24
C ALA A 222 -5.70 -6.80 -4.64
N VAL A 223 -4.84 -7.25 -5.55
CA VAL A 223 -4.80 -6.82 -6.94
C VAL A 223 -5.69 -7.74 -7.76
N ARG A 224 -6.61 -7.14 -8.51
CA ARG A 224 -7.53 -7.85 -9.41
C ARG A 224 -6.90 -8.02 -10.80
N ASP A 225 -7.34 -9.02 -11.55
CA ASP A 225 -6.84 -9.37 -12.89
C ASP A 225 -7.02 -8.27 -13.96
N ASP A 226 -7.93 -7.32 -13.72
CA ASP A 226 -8.14 -6.14 -14.57
C ASP A 226 -7.36 -4.89 -14.12
N GLY A 227 -6.53 -5.02 -13.09
CA GLY A 227 -5.64 -3.96 -12.58
C GLY A 227 -6.27 -3.06 -11.53
N VAL A 228 -7.50 -3.35 -11.05
CA VAL A 228 -8.12 -2.64 -9.92
C VAL A 228 -7.52 -3.13 -8.60
N LEU A 229 -7.17 -2.19 -7.72
CA LEU A 229 -6.69 -2.49 -6.38
C LEU A 229 -7.88 -2.54 -5.41
N LEU A 230 -8.04 -3.64 -4.69
CA LEU A 230 -9.03 -3.79 -3.63
C LEU A 230 -8.33 -3.67 -2.28
N GLY A 231 -9.00 -3.03 -1.32
CA GLY A 231 -8.59 -2.98 0.07
C GLY A 231 -9.66 -3.60 0.97
N LEU A 232 -9.23 -4.44 1.89
CA LEU A 232 -10.06 -5.03 2.93
C LEU A 232 -9.52 -4.57 4.29
N ALA A 233 -10.22 -3.63 4.92
CA ALA A 233 -9.99 -3.33 6.33
C ALA A 233 -10.51 -4.51 7.15
N TYR A 234 -9.61 -5.23 7.83
CA TYR A 234 -9.96 -6.46 8.56
C TYR A 234 -9.31 -6.49 9.93
N MET A 235 -10.16 -6.57 10.96
CA MET A 235 -9.76 -6.76 12.34
C MET A 235 -10.70 -7.75 13.00
N ARG A 236 -10.27 -9.02 13.06
CA ARG A 236 -11.07 -10.14 13.56
C ARG A 236 -11.56 -9.92 14.99
N GLU A 237 -10.68 -9.42 15.87
CA GLU A 237 -10.97 -9.22 17.30
C GLU A 237 -12.12 -8.23 17.55
N GLN A 238 -12.24 -7.20 16.71
CA GLN A 238 -13.30 -6.20 16.79
C GLN A 238 -14.49 -6.51 15.88
N GLN A 239 -14.44 -7.65 15.15
CA GLN A 239 -15.42 -8.03 14.12
C GLN A 239 -15.60 -6.95 13.05
N VAL A 240 -14.53 -6.21 12.73
CA VAL A 240 -14.54 -5.18 11.68
C VAL A 240 -14.10 -5.81 10.37
N MET A 241 -14.95 -5.70 9.36
CA MET A 241 -14.64 -6.01 7.97
C MET A 241 -15.25 -4.97 7.04
N GLY A 242 -14.47 -4.46 6.10
CA GLY A 242 -14.94 -3.49 5.11
C GLY A 242 -14.10 -3.54 3.84
N TRP A 243 -14.75 -3.84 2.73
CA TRP A 243 -14.13 -3.81 1.41
C TRP A 243 -14.28 -2.43 0.77
N PHE A 244 -13.24 -2.00 0.08
CA PHE A 244 -13.24 -0.83 -0.80
C PHE A 244 -12.38 -1.13 -2.04
N HIS A 245 -12.55 -0.34 -3.09
CA HIS A 245 -11.70 -0.40 -4.29
C HIS A 245 -11.00 0.95 -4.46
N CYS A 246 -9.82 0.90 -5.04
CA CYS A 246 -8.97 2.02 -5.39
C CYS A 246 -8.72 1.96 -6.89
N ASP A 247 -9.32 2.91 -7.61
CA ASP A 247 -9.09 3.08 -9.04
C ASP A 247 -7.95 4.08 -9.26
N THR A 248 -7.09 3.80 -10.25
CA THR A 248 -6.06 4.74 -10.70
C THR A 248 -6.32 5.17 -12.14
N ILE A 249 -6.13 6.46 -12.42
CA ILE A 249 -6.37 7.00 -13.76
C ILE A 249 -5.24 6.52 -14.70
N ASN A 250 -5.61 5.80 -15.77
CA ASN A 250 -4.67 5.26 -16.75
C ASN A 250 -3.58 4.35 -16.16
N GLY A 251 -3.83 3.75 -15.00
CA GLY A 251 -2.93 2.79 -14.37
C GLY A 251 -3.54 1.39 -14.31
N PHE A 252 -2.67 0.40 -14.40
CA PHE A 252 -2.99 -1.01 -14.21
C PHE A 252 -2.08 -1.56 -13.13
N VAL A 253 -2.63 -1.88 -11.95
CA VAL A 253 -1.84 -2.43 -10.84
C VAL A 253 -1.51 -3.90 -11.16
N GLU A 254 -0.22 -4.25 -11.13
CA GLU A 254 0.25 -5.60 -11.45
C GLU A 254 0.66 -6.40 -10.20
N SER A 255 1.15 -5.74 -9.15
CA SER A 255 1.65 -6.38 -7.93
C SER A 255 1.59 -5.42 -6.75
N VAL A 256 1.47 -5.99 -5.56
CA VAL A 256 1.45 -5.25 -4.28
C VAL A 256 2.35 -5.95 -3.27
N CYS A 257 3.11 -5.17 -2.50
CA CYS A 257 3.81 -5.67 -1.34
C CYS A 257 3.74 -4.69 -0.18
N SER A 258 3.86 -5.22 1.04
CA SER A 258 3.87 -4.47 2.28
C SER A 258 5.24 -4.64 2.94
N VAL A 259 5.89 -3.53 3.27
CA VAL A 259 7.25 -3.51 3.83
C VAL A 259 7.26 -2.63 5.07
N SER A 260 7.75 -3.16 6.18
CA SER A 260 7.88 -2.38 7.42
C SER A 260 8.96 -1.29 7.30
N GLU A 261 8.55 -0.03 7.48
CA GLU A 261 9.36 1.18 7.43
C GLU A 261 9.17 2.01 8.70
N GLY A 262 10.20 2.03 9.57
CA GLY A 262 10.15 2.81 10.80
C GLY A 262 9.04 2.33 11.74
N THR A 263 7.95 3.08 11.82
CA THR A 263 6.78 2.80 12.69
C THR A 263 5.54 2.31 11.93
N GLU A 264 5.62 2.19 10.61
CA GLU A 264 4.49 1.86 9.73
C GLU A 264 4.90 0.79 8.71
N ASP A 265 3.94 0.03 8.19
CA ASP A 265 4.11 -0.79 7.01
C ASP A 265 3.73 0.02 5.78
N ALA A 266 4.73 0.32 4.96
CA ALA A 266 4.55 1.02 3.69
C ALA A 266 4.12 0.03 2.61
N VAL A 267 3.10 0.41 1.84
CA VAL A 267 2.58 -0.40 0.75
C VAL A 267 3.19 0.09 -0.55
N TYR A 268 3.78 -0.84 -1.28
CA TYR A 268 4.39 -0.63 -2.58
C TYR A 268 3.55 -1.32 -3.66
N LEU A 269 3.42 -0.64 -4.79
CA LEU A 269 2.63 -1.07 -5.94
C LEU A 269 3.50 -1.04 -7.18
N ILE A 270 3.38 -2.05 -8.03
CA ILE A 270 3.86 -1.97 -9.41
C ILE A 270 2.69 -1.55 -10.29
N VAL A 271 2.78 -0.35 -10.87
CA VAL A 271 1.72 0.20 -11.71
C VAL A 271 2.20 0.37 -13.13
N ARG A 272 1.52 -0.29 -14.07
CA ARG A 272 1.76 -0.15 -15.50
C ARG A 272 0.91 0.98 -16.07
N ARG A 273 1.54 1.91 -16.77
CA ARG A 273 0.89 3.09 -17.40
C ARG A 273 1.31 3.19 -18.87
N VAL A 274 0.47 3.82 -19.69
CA VAL A 274 0.80 4.16 -21.08
C VAL A 274 0.94 5.68 -21.20
N ILE A 275 2.15 6.16 -21.46
CA ILE A 275 2.50 7.58 -21.52
C ILE A 275 3.08 7.87 -22.89
N ASN A 276 2.51 8.83 -23.62
CA ASN A 276 2.91 9.18 -24.99
C ASN A 276 3.04 7.95 -25.92
N GLY A 277 2.14 6.96 -25.75
CA GLY A 277 2.14 5.71 -26.54
C GLY A 277 3.15 4.65 -26.10
N THR A 278 3.97 4.91 -25.07
CA THR A 278 4.94 3.94 -24.54
C THR A 278 4.41 3.32 -23.25
N THR A 279 4.48 1.99 -23.13
CA THR A 279 4.16 1.29 -21.88
C THR A 279 5.34 1.35 -20.92
N VAL A 280 5.09 1.87 -19.73
CA VAL A 280 6.08 2.01 -18.65
C VAL A 280 5.54 1.40 -17.35
N ARG A 281 6.44 1.02 -16.44
CA ARG A 281 6.10 0.50 -15.11
C ARG A 281 6.74 1.39 -14.06
N TYR A 282 5.95 1.77 -13.07
CA TYR A 282 6.39 2.55 -11.92
C TYR A 282 6.29 1.71 -10.66
N VAL A 283 7.23 1.97 -9.75
CA VAL A 283 7.12 1.56 -8.36
C VAL A 283 6.52 2.74 -7.62
N GLU A 284 5.29 2.57 -7.15
CA GLU A 284 4.53 3.60 -6.44
C GLU A 284 4.41 3.19 -4.97
N ARG A 285 4.58 4.14 -4.05
CA ARG A 285 4.47 3.93 -2.60
C ARG A 285 3.26 4.69 -2.09
N LEU A 286 2.39 4.04 -1.33
CA LEU A 286 1.31 4.74 -0.63
C LEU A 286 1.91 5.59 0.49
N GLU A 287 1.67 6.90 0.43
CA GLU A 287 2.23 7.85 1.39
C GLU A 287 1.53 7.75 2.75
N THR A 288 2.25 8.12 3.82
CA THR A 288 1.69 8.08 5.16
C THR A 288 0.50 9.02 5.28
N ARG A 289 -0.51 8.59 6.05
CA ARG A 289 -1.68 9.42 6.36
C ARG A 289 -1.41 10.38 7.52
N PHE A 290 -0.32 10.20 8.27
CA PHE A 290 -0.01 11.02 9.43
C PHE A 290 0.91 12.18 9.04
N PHE A 291 0.45 13.40 9.27
CA PHE A 291 1.21 14.62 9.02
C PHE A 291 1.05 15.59 10.21
N ALA A 292 2.11 16.33 10.50
CA ALA A 292 2.10 17.35 11.56
C ALA A 292 1.69 18.73 11.01
N ASP A 293 2.16 19.07 9.80
CA ASP A 293 1.78 20.27 9.07
C ASP A 293 0.81 19.91 7.94
N GLN A 294 -0.29 20.65 7.83
CA GLN A 294 -1.25 20.50 6.74
C GLN A 294 -0.65 20.73 5.34
N ARG A 295 0.50 21.42 5.27
CA ARG A 295 1.25 21.56 4.02
C ARG A 295 1.81 20.23 3.51
N ASP A 296 2.02 19.25 4.40
CA ASP A 296 2.60 17.93 4.08
C ASP A 296 1.54 16.90 3.69
N GLY A 297 0.27 17.29 3.60
CA GLY A 297 -0.83 16.40 3.24
C GLY A 297 -0.69 15.89 1.81
N PHE A 298 -0.34 14.60 1.66
CA PHE A 298 -0.22 13.95 0.35
C PHE A 298 -1.50 13.16 0.01
N PHE A 299 -2.42 13.79 -0.71
CA PHE A 299 -3.70 13.19 -1.13
C PHE A 299 -3.86 13.27 -2.65
N VAL A 300 -2.86 12.78 -3.36
CA VAL A 300 -2.81 12.69 -4.83
C VAL A 300 -2.32 11.31 -5.24
N ASP A 301 -2.74 10.83 -6.41
CA ASP A 301 -2.29 9.55 -6.98
C ASP A 301 -1.10 9.79 -7.94
N ALA A 302 -0.15 8.85 -8.00
CA ALA A 302 1.09 8.97 -8.78
C ALA A 302 1.80 10.34 -8.66
N GLY A 303 1.76 10.95 -7.46
CA GLY A 303 2.20 12.33 -7.28
C GLY A 303 3.69 12.49 -6.99
N LEU A 304 4.18 13.72 -7.15
CA LEU A 304 5.49 14.16 -6.69
C LEU A 304 5.36 15.33 -5.72
N SER A 305 6.31 15.39 -4.79
CA SER A 305 6.39 16.41 -3.76
C SER A 305 7.62 17.29 -3.98
N TYR A 306 7.41 18.60 -3.88
CA TYR A 306 8.48 19.58 -3.78
C TYR A 306 8.45 20.19 -2.37
N ASP A 307 9.59 20.18 -1.68
CA ASP A 307 9.76 20.87 -0.39
C ASP A 307 10.87 21.91 -0.48
N GLY A 308 10.47 23.19 -0.52
CA GLY A 308 11.35 24.36 -0.56
C GLY A 308 11.73 24.91 0.81
N ARG A 309 11.33 24.28 1.92
CA ARG A 309 11.71 24.71 3.28
C ARG A 309 13.22 24.61 3.48
N SER A 310 13.80 25.52 4.27
CA SER A 310 15.24 25.53 4.56
C SER A 310 15.75 24.19 5.11
N THR A 311 14.93 23.50 5.91
CA THR A 311 15.24 22.20 6.51
C THR A 311 15.37 21.07 5.50
N ALA A 312 14.67 21.15 4.37
CA ALA A 312 14.70 20.12 3.32
C ALA A 312 15.67 20.53 2.20
N LEU A 313 15.59 21.78 1.74
CA LEU A 313 16.32 22.25 0.57
C LEU A 313 17.81 22.53 0.85
N ALA A 314 18.14 23.11 2.00
CA ALA A 314 19.52 23.43 2.38
C ALA A 314 19.69 23.44 3.91
N PRO A 315 19.78 22.27 4.56
CA PRO A 315 19.83 22.15 6.00
C PRO A 315 20.97 23.01 6.61
N GLY A 316 20.62 23.91 7.53
CA GLY A 316 21.57 24.78 8.23
C GLY A 316 21.97 26.06 7.47
N ALA A 317 21.47 26.27 6.26
CA ALA A 317 21.73 27.50 5.51
C ALA A 317 20.91 28.69 6.07
N THR A 318 21.53 29.86 6.12
CA THR A 318 20.90 31.10 6.59
C THR A 318 20.64 32.06 5.44
N MET A 319 19.60 32.88 5.60
CA MET A 319 19.27 33.98 4.69
C MET A 319 19.29 35.31 5.43
N THR A 320 19.96 36.29 4.85
CA THR A 320 20.07 37.65 5.41
C THR A 320 19.61 38.67 4.37
N LEU A 321 18.66 39.51 4.77
CA LEU A 321 18.16 40.62 3.96
C LEU A 321 18.88 41.92 4.36
N THR A 322 19.53 42.59 3.40
CA THR A 322 20.31 43.82 3.62
C THR A 322 20.04 44.88 2.55
N GLY A 323 20.53 46.10 2.78
CA GLY A 323 20.49 47.19 1.80
C GLY A 323 19.23 48.06 1.82
N GLY A 324 18.34 47.89 2.79
CA GLY A 324 17.11 48.68 2.90
C GLY A 324 17.27 50.00 3.67
N ILE A 325 16.68 51.06 3.14
CA ILE A 325 16.52 52.38 3.76
C ILE A 325 15.11 52.49 4.36
N THR A 326 14.09 52.22 3.55
CA THR A 326 12.68 52.34 3.92
C THR A 326 12.04 50.99 4.21
N TRP A 327 12.60 49.90 3.65
CA TRP A 327 12.13 48.53 3.83
C TRP A 327 10.67 48.34 3.38
N MET A 328 10.27 49.08 2.34
CA MET A 328 8.97 49.01 1.68
C MET A 328 9.09 48.35 0.30
N GLY A 329 7.94 47.98 -0.29
CA GLY A 329 7.87 47.14 -1.50
C GLY A 329 8.31 47.78 -2.80
N ASP A 330 8.67 49.06 -2.78
CA ASP A 330 9.24 49.81 -3.90
C ASP A 330 10.78 49.79 -3.93
N GLU A 331 11.43 49.29 -2.87
CA GLU A 331 12.88 49.25 -2.74
C GLU A 331 13.47 47.89 -3.14
N ASP A 332 14.59 47.92 -3.88
CA ASP A 332 15.36 46.73 -4.22
C ASP A 332 16.33 46.40 -3.08
N LEU A 333 16.09 45.26 -2.42
CA LEU A 333 16.88 44.74 -1.30
C LEU A 333 17.81 43.62 -1.77
N THR A 334 18.89 43.38 -1.03
CA THR A 334 19.82 42.28 -1.31
C THR A 334 19.54 41.11 -0.35
N LEU A 335 19.19 39.95 -0.91
CA LEU A 335 19.05 38.71 -0.17
C LEU A 335 20.30 37.84 -0.40
N THR A 336 21.00 37.56 0.69
CA THR A 336 22.19 36.69 0.68
C THR A 336 21.88 35.39 1.40
N CYS A 337 22.10 34.26 0.74
CA CYS A 337 22.09 32.93 1.34
C CYS A 337 23.52 32.46 1.62
N SER A 338 23.73 31.76 2.73
CA SER A 338 25.03 31.16 3.05
C SER A 338 25.43 30.00 2.13
N THR A 339 24.48 29.45 1.37
CA THR A 339 24.66 28.28 0.49
C THR A 339 24.17 28.62 -0.93
N ALA A 340 24.78 27.99 -1.94
CA ALA A 340 24.44 28.19 -3.34
C ALA A 340 23.11 27.49 -3.70
N ILE A 341 22.01 28.24 -3.67
CA ILE A 341 20.66 27.75 -3.98
C ILE A 341 19.99 28.50 -5.14
N PHE A 342 20.50 29.67 -5.51
CA PHE A 342 19.90 30.51 -6.53
C PHE A 342 20.45 30.17 -7.93
N ALA A 343 19.60 30.25 -8.93
CA ALA A 343 19.94 30.13 -10.34
C ALA A 343 19.30 31.25 -11.14
N ALA A 344 19.82 31.52 -12.34
CA ALA A 344 19.27 32.54 -13.25
C ALA A 344 17.81 32.24 -13.67
N SER A 345 17.37 30.98 -13.61
CA SER A 345 15.99 30.55 -13.83
C SER A 345 15.03 30.96 -12.70
N ASN A 346 15.53 31.44 -11.56
CA ASN A 346 14.71 31.72 -10.38
C ASN A 346 14.11 33.14 -10.37
N LEU A 347 14.24 33.89 -11.47
CA LEU A 347 13.64 35.20 -11.61
C LEU A 347 12.12 35.12 -11.50
N GLY A 348 11.52 35.95 -10.64
CA GLY A 348 10.08 35.95 -10.40
C GLY A 348 9.60 35.03 -9.28
N ASN A 349 10.45 34.09 -8.82
CA ASN A 349 10.15 33.24 -7.67
C ASN A 349 10.14 34.05 -6.36
N TRP A 350 9.48 33.51 -5.34
CA TRP A 350 9.38 34.15 -4.03
C TRP A 350 10.22 33.42 -2.99
N VAL A 351 10.57 34.12 -1.94
CA VAL A 351 11.16 33.55 -0.73
C VAL A 351 10.32 34.06 0.45
N LYS A 352 9.85 33.17 1.30
CA LYS A 352 9.16 33.54 2.53
C LYS A 352 10.15 33.49 3.68
N LEU A 353 10.31 34.61 4.38
CA LEU A 353 11.20 34.72 5.53
C LEU A 353 10.37 34.71 6.82
N TYR A 354 10.85 33.97 7.83
CA TYR A 354 10.21 33.83 9.12
C TYR A 354 11.11 34.38 10.22
N ALA A 355 10.53 35.14 11.14
CA ALA A 355 11.18 35.52 12.39
C ALA A 355 10.20 35.41 13.55
N ASP A 356 10.65 34.82 14.64
CA ASP A 356 9.90 34.82 15.88
C ASP A 356 10.07 36.16 16.59
N THR A 357 8.93 36.77 16.89
CA THR A 357 8.82 38.03 17.60
C THR A 357 7.93 37.83 18.83
N VAL A 358 7.94 38.82 19.72
CA VAL A 358 7.03 38.84 20.87
C VAL A 358 6.14 40.06 20.69
N ASP A 359 4.83 39.87 20.80
CA ASP A 359 3.88 40.99 20.74
C ASP A 359 4.02 41.91 21.97
N ALA A 360 3.33 43.06 21.94
CA ALA A 360 3.37 44.02 23.04
C ALA A 360 2.86 43.46 24.39
N ASN A 361 2.19 42.30 24.37
CA ASN A 361 1.62 41.63 25.55
C ASN A 361 2.46 40.43 26.01
N GLY A 362 3.62 40.16 25.40
CA GLY A 362 4.49 39.05 25.77
C GLY A 362 4.15 37.71 25.10
N SER A 363 3.25 37.68 24.11
CA SER A 363 2.88 36.45 23.39
C SER A 363 3.82 36.22 22.19
N PRO A 364 4.33 34.99 21.97
CA PRO A 364 5.15 34.69 20.80
C PRO A 364 4.32 34.78 19.51
N GLN A 365 4.83 35.50 18.52
CA GLN A 365 4.26 35.59 17.18
C GLN A 365 5.36 35.38 16.13
N THR A 366 5.13 34.43 15.22
CA THR A 366 6.00 34.25 14.05
C THR A 366 5.53 35.19 12.94
N VAL A 367 6.38 36.15 12.58
CA VAL A 367 6.13 37.06 11.46
C VAL A 367 6.64 36.42 10.19
N MET A 368 5.77 36.33 9.17
CA MET A 368 6.12 35.86 7.83
C MET A 368 6.05 37.00 6.82
N LYS A 369 7.11 37.18 6.02
CA LYS A 369 7.11 38.12 4.89
C LYS A 369 7.61 37.48 3.60
N PRO A 370 6.83 37.54 2.51
CA PRO A 370 7.30 37.13 1.20
C PRO A 370 8.12 38.26 0.54
N VAL A 371 9.24 37.87 -0.06
CA VAL A 371 10.08 38.71 -0.92
C VAL A 371 10.15 38.10 -2.32
N LYS A 372 10.03 38.91 -3.36
CA LYS A 372 10.06 38.48 -4.77
C LYS A 372 11.44 38.71 -5.36
N ILE A 373 12.01 37.71 -6.02
CA ILE A 373 13.31 37.83 -6.71
C ILE A 373 13.15 38.63 -8.00
N THR A 374 13.88 39.74 -8.12
CA THR A 374 13.84 40.65 -9.28
C THR A 374 15.08 40.57 -10.15
N ALA A 375 16.25 40.30 -9.57
CA ALA A 375 17.49 40.11 -10.32
C ALA A 375 18.37 39.02 -9.70
N TYR A 376 19.10 38.30 -10.56
CA TYR A 376 20.06 37.29 -10.17
C TYR A 376 21.48 37.86 -10.27
N THR A 377 22.23 37.81 -9.17
CA THR A 377 23.61 38.31 -9.12
C THR A 377 24.60 37.14 -9.09
N SER A 378 24.39 36.20 -8.16
CA SER A 378 25.19 34.98 -8.03
C SER A 378 24.38 33.85 -7.39
N ALA A 379 24.95 32.65 -7.31
CA ALA A 379 24.27 31.50 -6.72
C ALA A 379 23.92 31.67 -5.23
N THR A 380 24.52 32.65 -4.55
CA THR A 380 24.31 32.98 -3.14
C THR A 380 23.65 34.34 -2.93
N VAL A 381 23.57 35.20 -3.96
CA VAL A 381 23.09 36.58 -3.82
C VAL A 381 22.09 36.91 -4.92
N VAL A 382 20.92 37.41 -4.50
CA VAL A 382 19.86 37.87 -5.40
C VAL A 382 19.29 39.21 -4.94
N THR A 383 18.80 40.00 -5.88
CA THR A 383 18.04 41.22 -5.59
C THR A 383 16.56 40.87 -5.45
N VAL A 384 15.93 41.37 -4.40
CA VAL A 384 14.53 41.05 -4.07
C VAL A 384 13.73 42.32 -3.75
N ARG A 385 12.42 42.27 -4.00
CA ARG A 385 11.46 43.29 -3.56
C ARG A 385 10.49 42.70 -2.54
N PRO A 386 10.33 43.33 -1.36
CA PRO A 386 9.41 42.82 -0.35
C PRO A 386 7.95 43.11 -0.72
N VAL A 387 7.03 42.25 -0.27
CA VAL A 387 5.59 42.53 -0.38
C VAL A 387 5.16 43.24 0.90
N GLY A 388 5.08 44.56 0.86
CA GLY A 388 4.75 45.41 2.00
C GLY A 388 5.96 45.77 2.87
N LEU A 389 5.69 46.30 4.08
CA LEU A 389 6.75 46.70 5.01
C LEU A 389 7.37 45.47 5.68
N ILE A 390 8.70 45.41 5.69
CA ILE A 390 9.48 44.39 6.40
C ILE A 390 9.66 44.79 7.86
N ASP A 391 9.26 43.92 8.78
CA ASP A 391 9.43 44.12 10.22
C ASP A 391 10.89 44.20 10.62
N THR A 392 11.19 44.96 11.68
CA THR A 392 12.57 45.19 12.15
C THR A 392 13.31 43.90 12.50
N ALA A 393 12.60 42.87 12.95
CA ALA A 393 13.16 41.56 13.28
C ALA A 393 13.78 40.82 12.09
N LEU A 394 13.33 41.11 10.85
CA LEU A 394 13.82 40.47 9.63
C LEU A 394 14.99 41.22 8.98
N ARG A 395 15.33 42.43 9.47
CA ARG A 395 16.30 43.34 8.86
C ARG A 395 17.72 43.02 9.31
N ASN A 396 18.64 42.83 8.37
CA ASN A 396 20.07 42.57 8.63
C ASN A 396 20.34 41.42 9.62
N THR A 397 19.39 40.49 9.77
CA THR A 397 19.49 39.36 10.69
C THR A 397 19.59 38.08 9.88
N ALA A 398 20.47 37.16 10.29
CA ALA A 398 20.61 35.85 9.66
C ALA A 398 19.49 34.93 10.14
N LEU A 399 18.56 34.60 9.23
CA LEU A 399 17.40 33.77 9.51
C LEU A 399 17.69 32.32 9.12
N THR A 400 17.36 31.39 10.01
CA THR A 400 17.44 29.93 9.77
C THR A 400 16.14 29.37 9.20
N ALA A 401 15.01 30.04 9.45
CA ALA A 401 13.69 29.67 8.95
C ALA A 401 13.33 30.50 7.71
N TRP A 402 13.37 29.86 6.54
CA TRP A 402 12.99 30.45 5.27
C TRP A 402 12.47 29.36 4.33
N ASP A 403 11.56 29.75 3.44
CA ASP A 403 10.99 28.85 2.45
C ASP A 403 11.22 29.42 1.04
N PHE A 404 11.85 28.64 0.16
CA PHE A 404 11.98 28.97 -1.25
C PHE A 404 10.73 28.54 -2.02
N CYS A 405 10.11 29.49 -2.73
CA CYS A 405 8.84 29.30 -3.40
C CYS A 405 8.99 29.49 -4.92
N PRO A 406 9.22 28.41 -5.70
CA PRO A 406 9.22 28.50 -7.14
C PRO A 406 7.80 28.66 -7.73
N LEU A 407 7.72 29.22 -8.94
CA LEU A 407 6.48 29.34 -9.70
C LEU A 407 6.23 28.13 -10.62
N THR A 408 7.31 27.57 -11.18
CA THR A 408 7.27 26.45 -12.13
C THR A 408 7.89 25.21 -11.50
N PHE A 409 7.22 24.08 -11.67
CA PHE A 409 7.64 22.77 -11.17
C PHE A 409 7.85 21.83 -12.36
N SER A 410 8.97 21.11 -12.35
CA SER A 410 9.38 20.18 -13.42
C SER A 410 9.57 18.76 -12.89
N GLY A 411 9.68 17.78 -13.79
CA GLY A 411 9.88 16.37 -13.45
C GLY A 411 8.60 15.54 -13.44
N LEU A 412 7.52 16.09 -14.01
CA LEU A 412 6.21 15.44 -14.12
C LEU A 412 6.05 14.68 -15.44
N ASP A 413 7.15 14.19 -16.03
CA ASP A 413 7.13 13.48 -17.31
C ASP A 413 6.25 12.22 -17.27
N HIS A 414 6.07 11.64 -16.08
CA HIS A 414 5.19 10.49 -15.85
C HIS A 414 3.70 10.83 -15.86
N LEU A 415 3.33 12.11 -15.88
CA LEU A 415 1.94 12.59 -15.91
C LEU A 415 1.63 13.43 -17.17
N GLU A 416 2.47 13.32 -18.20
CA GLU A 416 2.33 14.14 -19.41
C GLU A 416 0.95 13.99 -20.05
N GLY A 417 0.30 15.14 -20.33
CA GLY A 417 -1.03 15.21 -20.92
C GLY A 417 -2.19 14.91 -19.96
N GLN A 418 -1.93 14.61 -18.69
CA GLN A 418 -2.97 14.37 -17.69
C GLN A 418 -3.37 15.67 -16.97
N SER A 419 -4.62 15.73 -16.52
CA SER A 419 -5.10 16.77 -15.62
C SER A 419 -4.70 16.42 -14.19
N VAL A 420 -3.90 17.26 -13.55
CA VAL A 420 -3.38 17.05 -12.19
C VAL A 420 -4.10 17.91 -11.16
N ALA A 421 -4.22 17.38 -9.95
CA ALA A 421 -4.56 18.13 -8.76
C ALA A 421 -3.27 18.59 -8.07
N CYS A 422 -3.31 19.80 -7.51
CA CYS A 422 -2.15 20.40 -6.85
C CYS A 422 -2.55 20.95 -5.48
N LEU A 423 -1.85 20.50 -4.43
CA LEU A 423 -1.89 21.10 -3.11
C LEU A 423 -0.63 21.95 -2.93
N ALA A 424 -0.80 23.25 -2.72
CA ALA A 424 0.29 24.22 -2.61
C ALA A 424 0.18 24.98 -1.28
N ASP A 425 1.18 24.81 -0.41
CA ASP A 425 1.21 25.33 0.96
C ASP A 425 -0.09 25.06 1.75
N GLY A 426 -0.64 23.85 1.61
CA GLY A 426 -1.88 23.43 2.27
C GLY A 426 -3.14 24.04 1.67
N ASN A 427 -3.07 24.67 0.49
CA ASN A 427 -4.23 25.18 -0.24
C ASN A 427 -4.38 24.51 -1.59
N VAL A 428 -5.62 24.18 -1.93
CA VAL A 428 -5.97 23.58 -3.22
C VAL A 428 -5.82 24.62 -4.32
N LYS A 429 -5.18 24.23 -5.42
CA LYS A 429 -5.06 25.02 -6.65
C LYS A 429 -5.98 24.45 -7.72
N PRO A 430 -6.43 25.28 -8.68
CA PRO A 430 -7.22 24.79 -9.81
C PRO A 430 -6.45 23.71 -10.56
N ARG A 431 -7.19 22.74 -11.13
CA ARG A 431 -6.60 21.64 -11.91
C ARG A 431 -5.87 22.21 -13.13
N GLN A 432 -4.68 21.70 -13.38
CA GLN A 432 -3.84 22.08 -14.52
C GLN A 432 -3.46 20.86 -15.33
N THR A 433 -3.16 21.03 -16.61
CA THR A 433 -2.67 19.94 -17.47
C THR A 433 -1.15 20.02 -17.56
N VAL A 434 -0.49 18.88 -17.33
CA VAL A 434 0.97 18.78 -17.46
C VAL A 434 1.34 18.92 -18.94
N THR A 435 2.23 19.87 -19.24
CA THR A 435 2.75 20.10 -20.58
C THR A 435 4.27 20.13 -20.53
N SER A 436 4.93 19.28 -21.32
CA SER A 436 6.39 19.14 -21.35
C SER A 436 7.00 18.85 -19.97
N GLY A 437 6.32 18.01 -19.18
CA GLY A 437 6.77 17.58 -17.85
C GLY A 437 6.73 18.68 -16.79
N GLN A 438 6.00 19.77 -17.04
CA GLN A 438 5.97 20.95 -16.18
C GLN A 438 4.56 21.46 -15.90
N ILE A 439 4.42 22.13 -14.74
CA ILE A 439 3.27 22.97 -14.41
C ILE A 439 3.73 24.34 -13.89
N THR A 440 2.89 25.36 -14.05
CA THR A 440 3.15 26.71 -13.53
C THR A 440 1.95 27.16 -12.69
N LEU A 441 2.20 27.42 -11.41
CA LEU A 441 1.16 27.89 -10.49
C LEU A 441 0.90 29.38 -10.68
N ASP A 442 -0.32 29.83 -10.38
CA ASP A 442 -0.67 31.26 -10.40
C ASP A 442 0.02 32.08 -9.30
N ALA A 443 0.39 31.41 -8.20
CA ALA A 443 1.09 31.99 -7.06
C ALA A 443 2.21 31.05 -6.61
N PRO A 444 3.43 31.56 -6.35
CA PRO A 444 4.54 30.75 -5.86
C PRO A 444 4.24 30.12 -4.49
N ALA A 445 4.68 28.88 -4.31
CA ALA A 445 4.45 28.09 -3.10
C ALA A 445 5.71 27.32 -2.67
N ALA A 446 5.85 27.08 -1.37
CA ALA A 446 7.03 26.46 -0.78
C ALA A 446 6.96 24.93 -0.78
N VAL A 447 5.83 24.38 -0.33
CA VAL A 447 5.56 22.94 -0.30
C VAL A 447 4.45 22.65 -1.28
N VAL A 448 4.73 21.81 -2.27
CA VAL A 448 3.76 21.52 -3.33
C VAL A 448 3.71 20.02 -3.59
N HIS A 449 2.50 19.46 -3.55
CA HIS A 449 2.20 18.09 -3.94
C HIS A 449 1.36 18.11 -5.22
N ILE A 450 1.85 17.42 -6.26
CA ILE A 450 1.24 17.42 -7.60
C ILE A 450 1.05 15.98 -8.03
N GLY A 451 -0.17 15.60 -8.39
CA GLY A 451 -0.45 14.26 -8.89
C GLY A 451 -1.82 14.15 -9.54
N LEU A 452 -2.19 12.92 -9.91
CA LEU A 452 -3.52 12.61 -10.41
C LEU A 452 -4.56 12.87 -9.31
N PRO A 453 -5.73 13.42 -9.67
CA PRO A 453 -6.79 13.66 -8.71
C PRO A 453 -7.35 12.35 -8.18
N ILE A 454 -7.46 12.25 -6.86
CA ILE A 454 -8.20 11.18 -6.20
C ILE A 454 -9.63 11.63 -6.02
N GLN A 455 -10.58 10.81 -6.46
CA GLN A 455 -12.00 10.99 -6.16
C GLN A 455 -12.41 9.94 -5.13
N ALA A 456 -12.49 10.36 -3.87
CA ALA A 456 -12.92 9.49 -2.79
C ALA A 456 -14.44 9.60 -2.61
N ASP A 457 -15.15 8.52 -2.94
CA ASP A 457 -16.60 8.43 -2.87
C ASP A 457 -17.02 7.50 -1.73
N PHE A 458 -18.01 7.94 -0.95
CA PHE A 458 -18.61 7.18 0.14
C PHE A 458 -20.12 7.29 0.05
N GLU A 459 -20.81 6.15 -0.03
CA GLU A 459 -22.27 6.07 -0.05
C GLU A 459 -22.77 5.21 1.10
N THR A 460 -23.77 5.71 1.83
CA THR A 460 -24.40 4.95 2.90
C THR A 460 -25.39 3.91 2.36
N LEU A 461 -25.59 2.83 3.12
CA LEU A 461 -26.73 1.94 2.89
C LEU A 461 -28.06 2.66 3.10
N GLU A 462 -29.14 2.04 2.60
CA GLU A 462 -30.51 2.55 2.76
C GLU A 462 -30.89 2.65 4.24
N VAL A 463 -31.34 3.82 4.68
CA VAL A 463 -31.81 4.01 6.05
C VAL A 463 -33.06 3.16 6.27
N ASN A 464 -32.96 2.11 7.10
CA ASN A 464 -34.03 1.12 7.27
C ASN A 464 -34.70 1.15 8.67
N ALA A 465 -34.10 1.83 9.67
CA ALA A 465 -34.58 1.76 11.05
C ALA A 465 -34.77 3.14 11.71
N LEU A 466 -36.03 3.45 12.03
CA LEU A 466 -36.41 4.42 13.05
C LEU A 466 -37.36 3.69 14.03
N GLY A 467 -36.80 3.03 15.04
CA GLY A 467 -37.57 2.24 16.02
C GLY A 467 -37.71 0.76 15.67
N GLN A 468 -38.90 0.17 15.87
CA GLN A 468 -39.19 -1.28 15.76
C GLN A 468 -39.83 -1.70 14.42
N GLU A 469 -40.22 -0.76 13.54
CA GLU A 469 -40.82 -1.06 12.24
C GLU A 469 -39.82 -0.82 11.10
N SER A 470 -39.79 -1.72 10.11
CA SER A 470 -39.03 -1.47 8.89
C SER A 470 -39.67 -0.33 8.12
N VAL A 471 -38.87 0.69 7.83
CA VAL A 471 -39.31 1.88 7.10
C VAL A 471 -38.93 1.77 5.61
N ARG A 472 -38.54 0.58 5.14
CA ARG A 472 -37.96 0.40 3.80
C ARG A 472 -38.88 0.85 2.66
N ASP A 473 -40.18 0.60 2.79
CA ASP A 473 -41.18 0.92 1.76
C ASP A 473 -41.78 2.33 1.91
N ARG A 474 -41.46 3.05 3.00
CA ARG A 474 -41.97 4.41 3.20
C ARG A 474 -41.02 5.43 2.56
N ARG A 475 -41.60 6.49 1.99
CA ARG A 475 -40.83 7.63 1.50
C ARG A 475 -40.18 8.36 2.67
N LYS A 476 -38.90 8.68 2.51
CA LYS A 476 -38.05 9.38 3.45
C LYS A 476 -37.48 10.60 2.77
N ALA A 477 -37.35 11.70 3.50
CA ALA A 477 -36.60 12.85 3.05
C ALA A 477 -35.53 13.16 4.10
N ILE A 478 -34.28 13.22 3.64
CA ILE A 478 -33.14 13.63 4.45
C ILE A 478 -32.91 15.11 4.16
N THR A 479 -33.03 15.96 5.19
CA THR A 479 -32.91 17.42 5.05
C THR A 479 -31.54 17.92 5.49
N LYS A 480 -30.97 17.27 6.50
CA LYS A 480 -29.71 17.66 7.13
C LYS A 480 -28.84 16.43 7.36
N VAL A 481 -27.56 16.56 7.05
CA VAL A 481 -26.54 15.58 7.38
C VAL A 481 -25.46 16.28 8.20
N SER A 482 -25.10 15.68 9.32
CA SER A 482 -23.99 16.10 10.16
C SER A 482 -22.91 15.02 10.15
N LEU A 483 -21.73 15.35 9.65
CA LEU A 483 -20.55 14.49 9.70
C LEU A 483 -19.74 14.81 10.96
N ILE A 484 -19.39 13.79 11.71
CA ILE A 484 -18.38 13.89 12.77
C ILE A 484 -17.04 13.61 12.10
N VAL A 485 -16.17 14.62 12.03
CA VAL A 485 -14.88 14.51 11.34
C VAL A 485 -13.72 14.80 12.28
N THR A 486 -12.55 14.26 11.95
CA THR A 486 -11.30 14.60 12.61
C THR A 486 -10.24 14.96 11.58
N GLN A 487 -9.45 16.00 11.85
CA GLN A 487 -8.36 16.50 10.99
C GLN A 487 -8.75 16.60 9.51
N SER A 488 -9.97 17.05 9.22
CA SER A 488 -10.55 17.00 7.88
C SER A 488 -10.76 18.39 7.31
N ARG A 489 -10.71 18.51 5.98
CA ARG A 489 -10.99 19.78 5.30
C ARG A 489 -11.70 19.54 3.98
N GLY A 490 -12.79 20.28 3.77
CA GLY A 490 -13.68 20.05 2.65
C GLY A 490 -14.50 18.78 2.84
N ALA A 491 -15.60 18.70 2.08
CA ALA A 491 -16.41 17.53 1.83
C ALA A 491 -17.59 18.01 0.99
N LYS A 492 -17.95 17.25 -0.04
CA LYS A 492 -19.18 17.49 -0.79
C LYS A 492 -20.20 16.44 -0.36
N ILE A 493 -21.37 16.89 0.09
CA ILE A 493 -22.41 16.01 0.64
C ILE A 493 -23.68 16.21 -0.18
N GLY A 494 -24.32 15.11 -0.54
CA GLY A 494 -25.53 15.13 -1.35
C GLY A 494 -26.36 13.86 -1.22
N LYS A 495 -27.46 13.82 -1.97
CA LYS A 495 -28.33 12.63 -2.07
C LYS A 495 -27.75 11.58 -3.02
N ASP A 496 -27.01 12.02 -4.03
CA ASP A 496 -26.38 11.20 -5.07
C ASP A 496 -25.13 11.92 -5.60
N ALA A 497 -24.42 11.26 -6.51
CA ALA A 497 -23.18 11.74 -7.12
C ALA A 497 -23.31 13.05 -7.92
N ASP A 498 -24.52 13.42 -8.35
CA ASP A 498 -24.79 14.58 -9.22
C ASP A 498 -25.31 15.79 -8.42
N HIS A 499 -25.94 15.57 -7.26
CA HIS A 499 -26.56 16.59 -6.42
C HIS A 499 -25.77 16.83 -5.14
N LEU A 500 -24.52 17.27 -5.30
CA LEU A 500 -23.59 17.49 -4.19
C LEU A 500 -23.52 18.97 -3.79
N ARG A 501 -23.48 19.24 -2.48
CA ARG A 501 -23.24 20.56 -1.91
C ARG A 501 -21.97 20.57 -1.11
N GLU A 502 -21.17 21.61 -1.31
CA GLU A 502 -19.96 21.81 -0.53
C GLU A 502 -20.32 22.16 0.92
N ALA A 503 -19.82 21.35 1.86
CA ALA A 503 -19.92 21.65 3.26
C ALA A 503 -18.98 22.81 3.58
N LYS A 504 -19.54 23.97 3.91
CA LYS A 504 -18.76 25.21 4.13
C LYS A 504 -17.77 25.01 5.28
N SER A 505 -16.47 25.02 4.95
CA SER A 505 -15.40 24.75 5.90
C SER A 505 -14.75 25.99 6.51
N ARG A 506 -15.06 27.21 6.01
CA ARG A 506 -14.32 28.42 6.41
C ARG A 506 -14.79 28.99 7.74
N ARG A 507 -13.88 29.06 8.73
CA ARG A 507 -14.06 29.87 9.94
C ARG A 507 -13.57 31.30 9.69
N VAL A 508 -14.26 32.29 10.28
CA VAL A 508 -13.93 33.72 10.12
C VAL A 508 -12.53 34.06 10.65
N SER A 509 -11.97 33.23 11.54
CA SER A 509 -10.67 33.39 12.19
C SER A 509 -9.44 32.99 11.35
N ASP A 510 -9.60 32.34 10.19
CA ASP A 510 -8.48 31.73 9.45
C ASP A 510 -7.60 32.73 8.66
N GLY A 511 -7.95 34.01 8.62
CA GLY A 511 -7.19 35.03 7.86
C GLY A 511 -7.25 34.84 6.33
N TYR A 512 -6.54 35.68 5.57
CA TYR A 512 -6.54 35.63 4.10
C TYR A 512 -5.34 34.87 3.50
N TYR A 513 -4.21 34.81 4.22
CA TYR A 513 -2.95 34.24 3.73
C TYR A 513 -2.56 32.90 4.38
N ASN A 514 -3.27 32.48 5.43
CA ASN A 514 -3.03 31.19 6.06
C ASN A 514 -3.96 30.14 5.42
N PRO A 515 -3.47 28.89 5.22
CA PRO A 515 -4.37 27.78 4.92
C PRO A 515 -5.44 27.62 6.00
N ASN A 516 -6.69 27.34 5.58
CA ASN A 516 -7.80 27.15 6.52
C ASN A 516 -7.47 26.00 7.49
N SER A 517 -7.79 26.20 8.76
CA SER A 517 -7.57 25.21 9.80
C SER A 517 -8.33 23.90 9.54
N LEU A 518 -7.72 22.77 9.90
CA LEU A 518 -8.38 21.47 9.86
C LEU A 518 -9.55 21.45 10.86
N GLN A 519 -10.65 20.82 10.45
CA GLN A 519 -11.84 20.67 11.29
C GLN A 519 -11.79 19.35 12.05
N ASN A 520 -12.03 19.43 13.36
CA ASN A 520 -12.04 18.31 14.31
C ASN A 520 -13.42 18.10 14.97
N ASP A 521 -14.46 18.71 14.42
CA ASP A 521 -15.78 18.78 15.03
C ASP A 521 -16.87 18.55 13.97
N LEU A 522 -18.12 18.81 14.31
CA LEU A 522 -19.27 18.59 13.45
C LEU A 522 -19.25 19.47 12.19
N ILE A 523 -19.35 18.83 11.03
CA ILE A 523 -19.63 19.48 9.76
C ILE A 523 -21.10 19.28 9.42
N GLU A 524 -21.85 20.37 9.37
CA GLU A 524 -23.27 20.34 9.00
C GLU A 524 -23.45 20.77 7.55
N ALA A 525 -24.16 19.96 6.77
CA ALA A 525 -24.58 20.32 5.43
C ALA A 525 -26.09 20.13 5.26
N TYR A 526 -26.72 21.11 4.61
CA TYR A 526 -28.11 21.05 4.19
C TYR A 526 -28.16 20.52 2.76
N ILE A 527 -28.70 19.31 2.61
CA ILE A 527 -28.89 18.68 1.31
C ILE A 527 -30.26 19.03 0.74
N ASP A 528 -30.39 18.96 -0.59
CA ASP A 528 -31.68 19.12 -1.24
C ASP A 528 -32.57 17.92 -0.92
N ALA A 529 -33.55 18.16 -0.04
CA ALA A 529 -34.46 17.13 0.44
C ALA A 529 -35.41 16.71 -0.68
N ASP A 530 -35.28 15.45 -1.11
CA ASP A 530 -36.22 14.79 -2.01
C ASP A 530 -36.87 13.60 -1.32
N TRP A 531 -38.12 13.33 -1.63
CA TRP A 531 -38.89 12.25 -1.03
C TRP A 531 -38.63 10.94 -1.79
N ASP A 532 -37.64 10.18 -1.32
CA ASP A 532 -37.28 8.89 -1.90
C ASP A 532 -37.44 7.74 -0.90
N THR A 533 -37.67 6.54 -1.41
CA THR A 533 -37.73 5.28 -0.66
C THR A 533 -36.36 4.85 -0.11
N LYS A 534 -35.27 5.17 -0.82
CA LYS A 534 -33.91 4.69 -0.47
C LYS A 534 -33.27 5.48 0.67
N GLY A 535 -33.44 6.80 0.70
CA GLY A 535 -32.89 7.68 1.73
C GLY A 535 -31.40 7.46 1.97
N ARG A 536 -30.57 7.58 0.93
CA ARG A 536 -29.11 7.42 1.01
C ARG A 536 -28.41 8.77 1.10
N VAL A 537 -27.20 8.75 1.64
CA VAL A 537 -26.32 9.92 1.69
C VAL A 537 -25.04 9.59 0.92
N PHE A 538 -24.64 10.51 0.06
CA PHE A 538 -23.41 10.43 -0.71
C PHE A 538 -22.44 11.52 -0.24
N VAL A 539 -21.20 11.13 0.03
CA VAL A 539 -20.10 12.03 0.39
C VAL A 539 -18.98 11.83 -0.63
N ARG A 540 -18.50 12.95 -1.18
CA ARG A 540 -17.38 12.99 -2.13
C ARG A 540 -16.31 13.94 -1.66
N GLN A 541 -15.07 13.52 -1.77
CA GLN A 541 -13.90 14.40 -1.72
C GLN A 541 -13.14 14.27 -3.04
N ASP A 542 -13.08 15.36 -3.80
CA ASP A 542 -12.39 15.45 -5.09
C ASP A 542 -11.18 16.40 -5.07
N ASP A 543 -10.99 17.07 -3.93
CA ASP A 543 -9.84 17.91 -3.64
C ASP A 543 -8.76 17.10 -2.91
N PRO A 544 -7.46 17.43 -3.11
CA PRO A 544 -6.33 16.74 -2.48
C PRO A 544 -6.20 17.14 -1.00
N LEU A 545 -7.23 16.84 -0.20
CA LEU A 545 -7.35 17.23 1.20
C LEU A 545 -7.73 16.03 2.07
N PRO A 546 -7.26 16.00 3.34
CA PRO A 546 -7.61 14.93 4.26
C PRO A 546 -9.11 14.96 4.57
N LEU A 547 -9.74 13.77 4.55
CA LEU A 547 -11.09 13.55 5.04
C LEU A 547 -11.16 12.25 5.84
N THR A 548 -11.42 12.38 7.14
CA THR A 548 -11.59 11.28 8.09
C THR A 548 -12.95 11.42 8.75
N ILE A 549 -13.86 10.51 8.40
CA ILE A 549 -15.23 10.48 8.91
C ILE A 549 -15.29 9.48 10.07
N LEU A 550 -15.63 9.95 11.27
CA LEU A 550 -15.82 9.13 12.46
C LEU A 550 -17.27 8.66 12.60
N GLY A 551 -18.21 9.44 12.08
CA GLY A 551 -19.63 9.13 12.13
C GLY A 551 -20.44 10.02 11.21
N LEU A 552 -21.61 9.52 10.82
CA LEU A 552 -22.58 10.23 9.99
C LEU A 552 -23.92 10.20 10.70
N ILE A 553 -24.50 11.38 10.91
CA ILE A 553 -25.82 11.56 11.50
C ILE A 553 -26.71 12.20 10.44
N ALA A 554 -27.73 11.47 9.99
CA ALA A 554 -28.72 11.98 9.05
C ALA A 554 -30.02 12.31 9.79
N ASP A 555 -30.55 13.51 9.56
CA ASP A 555 -31.88 13.90 10.00
C ASP A 555 -32.90 13.42 8.97
N VAL A 556 -33.68 12.40 9.35
CA VAL A 556 -34.58 11.67 8.45
C VAL A 556 -36.02 11.94 8.83
N SER A 557 -36.74 12.58 7.91
CA SER A 557 -38.19 12.69 7.98
C SER A 557 -38.83 11.52 7.22
N VAL A 558 -39.85 10.90 7.82
CA VAL A 558 -40.58 9.77 7.22
C VAL A 558 -41.99 10.23 6.92
N ALA A 559 -42.49 9.91 5.73
CA ALA A 559 -43.88 10.18 5.38
C ALA A 559 -44.79 9.33 6.28
N GLY A 560 -45.64 9.99 7.06
CA GLY A 560 -46.76 9.35 7.76
C GLY A 560 -47.79 8.87 6.72
N GLY A 561 -48.34 7.69 6.95
CA GLY A 561 -49.39 7.10 6.10
C GLY A 561 -50.70 7.87 6.15
#